data_AF-A0A818GVX4-F1
#
_entry.id   AF-A0A818GVX4-F1
#
_cell.length_a   1.000
_cell.length_b   1.000
_cell.length_c   1.000
_cell.angle_alpha   90.00
_cell.angle_beta   90.00
_cell.angle_gamma   90.00
#
_symmetry.space_group_name_H-M   'P 1'
#
loop_
_entity.id
_entity.type
_entity.pdbx_description
1 polymer ?
#
loop_
_entity_poly.entity_id
_entity_poly.type
_entity_poly.pdbx_seq_one_letter_code
_entity_poly.pdbx_strand_id
1 'polypeptide(L)'
;MGGVDKVDMLCALHPIYFRSKKWYMRIAWRILDLMVINAWVLWKHMLPDDQRSWRRSRLFYFKMDIANIMLREPRAIERRMLKVLVTNQSSSESDDDDNNLVRQKRKRETVSNISSMVRFDGLEHWPQYQQSLRLRCKNKGCLMKTNVYCSKCQVHLCFCTTRNCFKDYHCKN
;
A
#
# COMPACT_ATOMS: atom_id res chain seq x y z
N MET A 1 -5.77 -3.56 37.06
CA MET A 1 -6.71 -2.46 36.72
C MET A 1 -6.23 -1.54 35.58
N GLY A 2 -4.93 -1.36 35.29
CA GLY A 2 -4.47 -0.44 34.21
C GLY A 2 -4.59 -0.91 32.75
N GLY A 3 -5.58 -1.76 32.42
CA GLY A 3 -5.80 -2.20 31.03
C GLY A 3 -6.46 -1.12 30.18
N VAL A 4 -7.48 -0.46 30.74
CA VAL A 4 -8.21 0.64 30.11
C VAL A 4 -7.30 1.86 29.91
N ASP A 5 -6.52 2.23 30.94
CA ASP A 5 -5.57 3.35 30.87
C ASP A 5 -4.52 3.16 29.77
N LYS A 6 -4.06 1.91 29.57
CA LYS A 6 -3.12 1.60 28.48
C LYS A 6 -3.75 1.82 27.11
N VAL A 7 -5.00 1.40 26.93
CA VAL A 7 -5.72 1.62 25.67
C VAL A 7 -5.92 3.11 25.42
N ASP A 8 -6.30 3.88 26.45
CA ASP A 8 -6.52 5.32 26.30
C ASP A 8 -5.21 6.07 26.00
N MET A 9 -4.11 5.70 26.68
CA MET A 9 -2.77 6.19 26.37
C MET A 9 -2.37 5.89 24.91
N LEU A 10 -2.64 4.68 24.42
CA LEU A 10 -2.34 4.29 23.03
C LEU A 10 -3.19 5.05 22.01
N CYS A 11 -4.46 5.32 22.32
CA CYS A 11 -5.33 6.18 21.50
C CYS A 11 -4.78 7.62 21.44
N ALA A 12 -4.30 8.14 22.57
CA ALA A 12 -3.77 9.50 22.68
C ALA A 12 -2.42 9.71 21.97
N LEU A 13 -1.62 8.66 21.79
CA LEU A 13 -0.26 8.76 21.24
C LEU A 13 -0.23 9.15 19.76
N HIS A 14 -1.12 8.55 18.95
CA HIS A 14 -1.21 8.78 17.50
C HIS A 14 -2.67 8.89 17.06
N PRO A 15 -3.37 9.97 17.44
CA PRO A 15 -4.80 10.10 17.20
C PRO A 15 -5.11 10.31 15.72
N ILE A 16 -6.22 9.76 15.27
CA ILE A 16 -6.77 10.02 13.94
C ILE A 16 -7.56 11.33 14.02
N TYR A 17 -7.00 12.42 13.50
CA TYR A 17 -7.68 13.71 13.48
C TYR A 17 -8.73 13.75 12.37
N PHE A 18 -10.00 13.82 12.74
CA PHE A 18 -11.10 13.99 11.80
C PHE A 18 -12.10 15.01 12.32
N ARG A 19 -12.40 16.04 11.50
CA ARG A 19 -13.33 17.10 11.86
C ARG A 19 -14.65 16.90 11.12
N SER A 20 -15.73 16.66 11.85
CA SER A 20 -17.08 16.53 11.30
C SER A 20 -18.13 17.13 12.23
N LYS A 21 -19.18 17.71 11.63
CA LYS A 21 -20.37 18.18 12.37
C LYS A 21 -21.26 17.02 12.84
N LYS A 22 -21.12 15.83 12.23
CA LYS A 22 -21.89 14.63 12.55
C LYS A 22 -21.30 13.95 13.78
N TRP A 23 -22.01 13.94 14.90
CA TRP A 23 -21.52 13.45 16.20
C TRP A 23 -21.05 11.98 16.14
N TYR A 24 -21.76 11.12 15.41
CA TYR A 24 -21.46 9.70 15.30
C TYR A 24 -20.12 9.42 14.61
N MET A 25 -19.62 10.35 13.78
CA MET A 25 -18.31 10.19 13.14
C MET A 25 -17.19 10.12 14.19
N ARG A 26 -17.32 10.83 15.31
CA ARG A 26 -16.35 10.74 16.42
C ARG A 26 -16.28 9.32 16.99
N ILE A 27 -17.42 8.63 17.09
CA ILE A 27 -17.49 7.23 17.54
C ILE A 27 -16.89 6.30 16.50
N ALA A 28 -17.27 6.46 15.22
CA ALA A 28 -16.76 5.63 14.13
C ALA A 28 -15.23 5.66 14.05
N TRP A 29 -14.62 6.85 14.15
CA TRP A 29 -13.16 6.99 14.13
C TRP A 29 -12.49 6.43 15.39
N ARG A 30 -13.15 6.52 16.56
CA ARG A 30 -12.64 5.89 17.78
C ARG A 30 -12.65 4.36 17.68
N ILE A 31 -13.68 3.78 17.07
CA ILE A 31 -13.76 2.33 16.83
C ILE A 31 -12.64 1.89 15.88
N LEU A 32 -12.42 2.62 14.78
CA LEU A 32 -11.34 2.32 13.84
C LEU A 32 -9.96 2.40 14.51
N ASP A 33 -9.73 3.41 15.35
CA ASP A 33 -8.47 3.55 16.09
C ASP A 33 -8.24 2.37 17.05
N LEU A 34 -9.28 1.95 17.77
CA LEU A 34 -9.25 0.76 18.63
C LEU A 34 -8.97 -0.53 17.85
N MET A 35 -9.58 -0.71 16.68
CA MET A 35 -9.31 -1.87 15.83
C MET A 35 -7.83 -1.96 15.44
N VAL A 36 -7.22 -0.83 15.05
CA VAL A 36 -5.80 -0.78 14.67
C VAL A 36 -4.89 -1.06 15.87
N ILE A 37 -5.23 -0.52 17.05
CA ILE A 37 -4.49 -0.79 18.29
C ILE A 37 -4.58 -2.27 18.66
N ASN A 38 -5.75 -2.88 18.58
CA ASN A 38 -5.95 -4.31 18.86
C ASN A 38 -5.17 -5.18 17.87
N ALA A 39 -5.20 -4.85 16.58
CA ALA A 39 -4.41 -5.54 15.56
C ALA A 39 -2.89 -5.46 15.86
N TRP A 40 -2.40 -4.29 16.32
CA TRP A 40 -1.00 -4.12 16.71
C TRP A 40 -0.62 -4.96 17.93
N VAL A 41 -1.52 -5.07 18.92
CA VAL A 41 -1.32 -5.93 20.09
C VAL A 41 -1.22 -7.39 19.67
N LEU A 42 -2.16 -7.88 18.86
CA LEU A 42 -2.14 -9.24 18.32
C LEU A 42 -0.87 -9.52 17.51
N TRP A 43 -0.50 -8.60 16.62
CA TRP A 43 0.70 -8.72 15.80
C TRP A 43 1.97 -8.87 16.64
N LYS A 44 2.09 -8.14 17.76
CA LYS A 44 3.20 -8.30 18.71
C LYS A 44 3.24 -9.66 19.39
N HIS A 45 2.08 -10.24 19.69
CA HIS A 45 2.00 -11.58 20.28
C HIS A 45 2.35 -12.68 19.28
N MET A 46 2.13 -12.46 17.98
CA MET A 46 2.46 -13.43 16.93
C MET A 46 3.93 -13.41 16.49
N LEU A 47 4.72 -12.40 16.90
CA LEU A 47 6.14 -12.32 16.55
C LEU A 47 7.00 -13.16 17.50
N PRO A 48 7.85 -14.08 16.98
CA PRO A 48 8.84 -14.79 17.79
C PRO A 48 9.83 -13.80 18.43
N ASP A 49 10.28 -14.11 19.64
CA ASP A 49 11.08 -13.19 20.48
C ASP A 49 12.34 -12.64 19.78
N ASP A 50 12.95 -13.44 18.90
CA ASP A 50 14.16 -13.10 18.13
C ASP A 50 13.95 -11.98 17.09
N GLN A 51 12.71 -11.78 16.59
CA GLN A 51 12.39 -10.73 15.61
C GLN A 51 11.77 -9.47 16.23
N ARG A 52 11.68 -9.40 17.57
CA ARG A 52 11.11 -8.26 18.30
C ARG A 52 12.08 -7.07 18.32
N SER A 53 12.41 -6.54 17.14
CA SER A 53 13.09 -5.26 17.02
C SER A 53 12.17 -4.18 17.61
N TRP A 54 12.55 -3.64 18.76
CA TRP A 54 11.79 -2.65 19.52
C TRP A 54 11.39 -1.43 18.67
N ARG A 55 12.22 -1.07 17.66
CA ARG A 55 11.93 0.03 16.73
C ARG A 55 10.81 -0.28 15.74
N ARG A 56 10.74 -1.50 15.19
CA ARG A 56 9.63 -1.93 14.31
C ARG A 56 8.34 -2.21 15.08
N SER A 57 8.46 -2.44 16.38
CA SER A 57 7.32 -2.73 17.24
C SER A 57 6.52 -1.50 17.69
N ARG A 58 6.92 -0.26 17.32
CA ARG A 58 6.19 0.94 17.73
C ARG A 58 4.88 1.10 16.94
N LEU A 59 3.82 1.52 17.63
CA LEU A 59 2.48 1.74 17.07
C LEU A 59 2.50 2.67 15.84
N PHE A 60 3.36 3.70 15.84
CA PHE A 60 3.53 4.61 14.71
C PHE A 60 3.85 3.90 13.39
N TYR A 61 4.87 3.05 13.38
CA TYR A 61 5.32 2.38 12.16
C TYR A 61 4.28 1.37 11.69
N PHE A 62 3.61 0.68 12.62
CA PHE A 62 2.50 -0.20 12.28
C PHE A 62 1.35 0.55 11.60
N LYS A 63 0.93 1.70 12.14
CA LYS A 63 -0.07 2.59 11.51
C LYS A 63 0.39 3.07 10.13
N MET A 64 1.66 3.44 9.99
CA MET A 64 2.25 3.89 8.72
C MET A 64 2.27 2.78 7.67
N ASP A 65 2.59 1.54 8.06
CA ASP A 65 2.57 0.39 7.16
C ASP A 65 1.15 0.08 6.66
N ILE A 66 0.15 0.09 7.55
CA ILE A 66 -1.26 -0.06 7.17
C ILE A 66 -1.67 1.03 6.17
N ALA A 67 -1.34 2.29 6.46
CA ALA A 67 -1.66 3.40 5.57
C ALA A 67 -1.00 3.22 4.18
N ASN A 68 0.28 2.82 4.12
CA ASN A 68 0.97 2.57 2.87
C ASN A 68 0.38 1.41 2.06
N ILE A 69 -0.10 0.36 2.74
CA ILE A 69 -0.78 -0.78 2.09
C ILE A 69 -2.11 -0.30 1.50
N MET A 70 -2.94 0.36 2.32
CA MET A 70 -4.26 0.85 1.90
C MET A 70 -4.17 1.88 0.77
N LEU A 71 -3.17 2.78 0.79
CA LEU A 71 -2.93 3.77 -0.26
C LEU A 71 -2.35 3.18 -1.56
N ARG A 72 -2.00 1.89 -1.60
CA ARG A 72 -1.60 1.17 -2.81
C ARG A 72 -2.70 0.32 -3.42
N GLU A 73 -3.68 -0.06 -2.62
CA GLU A 73 -4.94 -0.65 -3.06
C GLU A 73 -6.01 0.30 -3.65
N PRO A 74 -5.89 1.66 -3.73
CA PRO A 74 -6.97 2.48 -4.24
C PRO A 74 -7.19 2.24 -5.73
N ARG A 75 -6.21 1.67 -6.46
CA ARG A 75 -6.43 1.26 -7.85
C ARG A 75 -7.30 0.01 -7.99
N ALA A 76 -7.51 -0.80 -6.97
CA ALA A 76 -8.41 -1.96 -7.04
C ALA A 76 -9.85 -1.58 -6.63
N ILE A 77 -10.00 -0.71 -5.63
CA ILE A 77 -11.29 -0.22 -5.15
C ILE A 77 -11.88 0.82 -6.12
N GLU A 78 -11.10 1.79 -6.62
CA GLU A 78 -11.57 2.71 -7.67
C GLU A 78 -11.95 1.96 -8.94
N ARG A 79 -11.20 0.92 -9.34
CA ARG A 79 -11.57 0.09 -10.51
C ARG A 79 -12.84 -0.73 -10.29
N ARG A 80 -13.19 -1.07 -9.05
CA ARG A 80 -14.47 -1.73 -8.73
C ARG A 80 -15.61 -0.72 -8.63
N MET A 81 -15.40 0.45 -8.03
CA MET A 81 -16.44 1.49 -7.91
C MET A 81 -16.72 2.23 -9.23
N LEU A 82 -15.70 2.55 -10.05
CA LEU A 82 -15.92 3.12 -11.38
C LEU A 82 -16.64 2.12 -12.31
N LYS A 83 -16.38 0.82 -12.21
CA LYS A 83 -17.10 -0.19 -13.02
C LYS A 83 -18.58 -0.30 -12.66
N VAL A 84 -18.93 -0.07 -11.40
CA VAL A 84 -20.34 -0.10 -10.93
C VAL A 84 -21.10 1.18 -11.31
N LEU A 85 -20.42 2.33 -11.42
CA LEU A 85 -21.07 3.58 -11.84
C LEU A 85 -21.18 3.73 -13.37
N VAL A 86 -20.25 3.18 -14.14
CA VAL A 86 -20.23 3.30 -15.61
C VAL A 86 -21.18 2.32 -16.31
N THR A 87 -21.66 1.27 -15.64
CA THR A 87 -22.55 0.26 -16.27
C THR A 87 -24.03 0.65 -16.29
N ASN A 88 -24.44 1.74 -15.64
CA ASN A 88 -25.86 2.14 -15.57
C ASN A 88 -26.19 3.44 -16.34
N GLN A 89 -25.28 3.98 -17.15
CA GLN A 89 -25.57 5.12 -18.03
C GLN A 89 -24.90 4.92 -19.38
N SER A 90 -25.54 4.13 -20.25
CA SER A 90 -25.30 4.20 -21.69
C SER A 90 -26.63 4.23 -22.43
N SER A 91 -27.23 5.41 -22.43
CA SER A 91 -28.12 5.87 -23.48
C SER A 91 -28.00 7.39 -23.58
N SER A 92 -27.75 7.85 -24.81
CA SER A 92 -27.90 9.23 -25.31
C SER A 92 -26.63 10.11 -25.37
N GLU A 93 -26.00 10.06 -26.54
CA GLU A 93 -25.75 11.18 -27.48
C GLU A 93 -24.92 12.42 -27.10
N SER A 94 -23.89 12.61 -27.94
CA SER A 94 -23.42 13.83 -28.65
C SER A 94 -22.75 15.03 -27.94
N ASP A 95 -21.63 15.38 -28.57
CA ASP A 95 -21.04 16.70 -28.87
C ASP A 95 -20.15 17.45 -27.86
N ASP A 96 -18.93 17.69 -28.37
CA ASP A 96 -18.05 18.86 -28.28
C ASP A 96 -17.91 19.64 -26.97
N ASP A 97 -16.65 19.76 -26.52
CA ASP A 97 -15.90 21.02 -26.40
C ASP A 97 -14.94 21.01 -25.20
N ASP A 98 -13.82 21.68 -25.44
CA ASP A 98 -12.72 22.13 -24.58
C ASP A 98 -12.71 21.71 -23.10
N ASN A 99 -11.55 21.23 -22.62
CA ASN A 99 -10.89 21.86 -21.47
C ASN A 99 -9.51 21.26 -21.16
N ASN A 100 -8.52 22.13 -21.31
CA ASN A 100 -7.20 22.11 -20.69
C ASN A 100 -7.17 21.47 -19.28
N LEU A 101 -6.63 20.26 -19.16
CA LEU A 101 -6.16 19.72 -17.87
C LEU A 101 -4.63 19.79 -17.81
N VAL A 102 -4.16 20.77 -17.05
CA VAL A 102 -2.77 21.01 -16.65
C VAL A 102 -2.10 19.69 -16.28
N ARG A 103 -1.13 19.28 -17.11
CA ARG A 103 -0.31 18.09 -16.94
C ARG A 103 0.64 18.32 -15.75
N GLN A 104 0.15 18.09 -14.52
CA GLN A 104 0.99 18.17 -13.33
C GLN A 104 2.17 17.22 -13.48
N LYS A 105 3.38 17.78 -13.52
CA LYS A 105 4.65 17.03 -13.56
C LYS A 105 4.70 16.07 -12.37
N ARG A 106 4.48 14.77 -12.64
CA ARG A 106 4.63 13.70 -11.64
C ARG A 106 6.03 13.78 -11.02
N LYS A 107 6.09 14.00 -9.71
CA LYS A 107 7.31 13.93 -8.91
C LYS A 107 7.94 12.55 -9.12
N ARG A 108 9.21 12.49 -9.52
CA ARG A 108 9.93 11.23 -9.74
C ARG A 108 10.04 10.48 -8.40
N GLU A 109 9.23 9.45 -8.22
CA GLU A 109 9.34 8.51 -7.09
C GLU A 109 10.59 7.64 -7.27
N THR A 110 11.70 8.11 -6.71
CA THR A 110 12.89 7.30 -6.51
C THR A 110 12.72 6.46 -5.26
N VAL A 111 13.00 5.15 -5.42
CA VAL A 111 12.90 4.06 -4.44
C VAL A 111 11.48 3.57 -4.20
N SER A 112 11.22 2.33 -4.61
CA SER A 112 9.99 1.62 -4.30
C SER A 112 9.89 1.39 -2.79
N ASN A 113 9.11 2.22 -2.08
CA ASN A 113 8.82 2.11 -0.65
C ASN A 113 7.95 0.87 -0.32
N ILE A 114 8.19 -0.28 -0.93
CA ILE A 114 7.37 -1.48 -0.68
C ILE A 114 7.69 -2.00 0.71
N SER A 115 6.65 -2.07 1.55
CA SER A 115 6.74 -2.69 2.87
C SER A 115 7.26 -4.12 2.72
N SER A 116 8.20 -4.50 3.58
CA SER A 116 8.78 -5.84 3.57
C SER A 116 7.73 -6.94 3.74
N MET A 117 6.61 -6.65 4.41
CA MET A 117 5.51 -7.60 4.57
C MET A 117 4.89 -8.00 3.23
N VAL A 118 4.56 -7.02 2.38
CA VAL A 118 3.99 -7.28 1.04
C VAL A 118 5.05 -7.84 0.09
N ARG A 119 6.30 -7.40 0.22
CA ARG A 119 7.38 -7.84 -0.66
C ARG A 119 7.69 -9.34 -0.51
N PHE A 120 7.65 -9.84 0.74
CA PHE A 120 8.07 -11.19 1.12
C PHE A 120 6.89 -12.10 1.53
N ASP A 121 5.64 -11.71 1.25
CA ASP A 121 4.48 -12.54 1.58
C ASP A 121 4.37 -13.81 0.74
N GLY A 122 5.14 -13.92 -0.35
CA GLY A 122 5.16 -15.10 -1.22
C GLY A 122 3.88 -15.32 -2.03
N LEU A 123 2.93 -14.40 -1.99
CA LEU A 123 1.61 -14.56 -2.60
C LEU A 123 1.39 -13.54 -3.73
N GLU A 124 0.92 -14.03 -4.87
CA GLU A 124 0.41 -13.23 -6.01
C GLU A 124 1.41 -12.23 -6.64
N HIS A 125 2.71 -12.53 -6.59
CA HIS A 125 3.74 -11.76 -7.31
C HIS A 125 3.94 -12.32 -8.72
N TRP A 126 3.05 -11.96 -9.65
CA TRP A 126 3.11 -12.45 -11.03
C TRP A 126 3.94 -11.53 -11.93
N PRO A 127 4.85 -12.07 -12.77
CA PRO A 127 5.55 -11.27 -13.76
C PRO A 127 4.59 -10.88 -14.89
N GLN A 128 4.48 -9.58 -15.17
CA GLN A 128 3.73 -9.03 -16.29
C GLN A 128 4.66 -8.25 -17.22
N TYR A 129 4.34 -8.25 -18.50
CA TYR A 129 5.13 -7.58 -19.54
C TYR A 129 4.48 -6.27 -19.94
N GLN A 130 5.27 -5.19 -20.01
CA GLN A 130 4.83 -3.89 -20.50
C GLN A 130 5.59 -3.53 -21.79
N GLN A 131 4.88 -3.49 -22.92
CA GLN A 131 5.48 -3.30 -24.24
C GLN A 131 6.11 -1.91 -24.43
N SER A 132 5.45 -0.87 -23.93
CA SER A 132 5.79 0.54 -24.19
C SER A 132 6.73 1.17 -23.16
N LEU A 133 7.05 0.47 -22.05
CA LEU A 133 7.80 1.06 -20.94
C LEU A 133 8.92 0.13 -20.49
N ARG A 134 10.15 0.64 -20.60
CA ARG A 134 11.37 -0.06 -20.20
C ARG A 134 12.09 0.72 -19.11
N LEU A 135 11.95 0.27 -17.86
CA LEU A 135 12.58 0.92 -16.69
C LEU A 135 13.80 0.13 -16.18
N ARG A 136 14.66 0.81 -15.43
CA ARG A 136 15.80 0.17 -14.75
C ARG A 136 15.27 -0.80 -13.69
N CYS A 137 15.88 -1.98 -13.61
CA CYS A 137 15.61 -2.99 -12.60
C CYS A 137 15.80 -2.38 -11.20
N LYS A 138 14.83 -2.61 -10.30
CA LYS A 138 14.89 -2.11 -8.92
C LYS A 138 15.58 -3.07 -7.95
N ASN A 139 16.11 -4.21 -8.42
CA ASN A 139 16.89 -5.11 -7.58
C ASN A 139 18.26 -4.50 -7.24
N LYS A 140 18.77 -4.77 -6.03
CA LYS A 140 20.06 -4.26 -5.58
C LYS A 140 21.16 -4.80 -6.50
N GLY A 141 22.05 -3.93 -6.99
CA GLY A 141 23.18 -4.31 -7.86
C GLY A 141 22.83 -4.52 -9.34
N CYS A 142 21.58 -4.37 -9.77
CA CYS A 142 21.21 -4.51 -11.17
C CYS A 142 21.05 -3.16 -11.87
N LEU A 143 21.83 -2.92 -12.93
CA LEU A 143 21.80 -1.67 -13.71
C LEU A 143 20.96 -1.75 -14.99
N MET A 144 20.49 -2.95 -15.33
CA MET A 144 19.84 -3.24 -16.61
C MET A 144 18.39 -2.80 -16.64
N LYS A 145 17.88 -2.53 -17.84
CA LYS A 145 16.48 -2.18 -18.06
C LYS A 145 15.65 -3.38 -18.48
N THR A 146 14.41 -3.45 -17.97
CA THR A 146 13.46 -4.55 -18.16
C THR A 146 12.08 -4.00 -18.49
N ASN A 147 11.31 -4.77 -19.25
CA ASN A 147 9.90 -4.53 -19.56
C ASN A 147 8.99 -5.36 -18.64
N VAL A 148 9.59 -6.25 -17.84
CA VAL A 148 8.86 -7.11 -16.91
C VAL A 148 8.72 -6.40 -15.57
N TYR A 149 7.52 -6.43 -15.02
CA TYR A 149 7.20 -5.87 -13.71
C TYR A 149 6.33 -6.83 -12.89
N CYS A 150 6.38 -6.69 -11.57
CA CYS A 150 5.51 -7.47 -10.68
C CYS A 150 4.10 -6.84 -10.62
N SER A 151 3.04 -7.65 -10.83
CA SER A 151 1.64 -7.22 -10.77
C SER A 151 1.26 -6.59 -9.43
N LYS A 152 1.75 -7.16 -8.31
CA LYS A 152 1.44 -6.73 -6.95
C LYS A 152 2.32 -5.58 -6.48
N CYS A 153 3.63 -5.70 -6.66
CA CYS A 153 4.59 -4.69 -6.21
C CYS A 153 4.77 -3.52 -7.18
N GLN A 154 4.34 -3.62 -8.43
CA GLN A 154 4.48 -2.59 -9.46
C GLN A 154 5.93 -2.12 -9.65
N VAL A 155 6.88 -3.05 -9.52
CA VAL A 155 8.31 -2.81 -9.69
C VAL A 155 8.86 -3.58 -10.88
N HIS A 156 9.72 -2.92 -11.63
CA HIS A 156 10.38 -3.50 -12.80
C HIS A 156 11.57 -4.33 -12.34
N LEU A 157 11.56 -5.61 -12.68
CA LEU A 157 12.56 -6.61 -12.27
C LEU A 157 12.96 -7.44 -13.49
N CYS A 158 14.23 -7.86 -13.54
CA CYS A 158 14.70 -8.73 -14.61
C CYS A 158 14.15 -10.15 -14.43
N PHE A 159 13.55 -10.68 -15.49
CA PHE A 159 13.13 -12.06 -15.61
C PHE A 159 13.61 -12.58 -16.97
N CYS A 160 14.86 -13.05 -17.00
CA CYS A 160 15.55 -13.51 -18.20
C CYS A 160 16.31 -14.80 -17.91
N THR A 161 16.65 -15.57 -18.93
CA THR A 161 17.36 -16.85 -18.80
C THR A 161 18.67 -16.75 -18.01
N THR A 162 19.39 -15.64 -18.15
CA THR A 162 20.68 -15.41 -17.46
C THR A 162 20.53 -14.84 -16.06
N ARG A 163 19.40 -14.20 -15.72
CA ARG A 163 19.21 -13.45 -14.46
C ARG A 163 17.76 -13.43 -14.01
N ASN A 164 17.53 -13.81 -12.76
CA ASN A 164 16.21 -13.85 -12.16
C ASN A 164 16.11 -12.90 -10.95
N CYS A 165 16.29 -11.60 -11.21
CA CYS A 165 16.11 -10.57 -10.19
C CYS A 165 14.69 -10.50 -9.63
N PHE A 166 13.71 -11.10 -10.33
CA PHE A 166 12.34 -11.24 -9.84
C PHE A 166 12.29 -12.10 -8.57
N LYS A 167 12.90 -13.30 -8.63
CA LYS A 167 12.98 -14.20 -7.48
C LYS A 167 13.79 -13.58 -6.33
N ASP A 168 14.98 -13.04 -6.63
CA ASP A 168 15.85 -12.41 -5.61
C ASP A 168 15.18 -11.24 -4.89
N TYR A 169 14.27 -10.54 -5.57
CA TYR A 169 13.54 -9.44 -4.96
C TYR A 169 12.48 -9.96 -3.98
N HIS A 170 11.76 -11.03 -4.31
CA HIS A 170 10.61 -11.51 -3.54
C HIS A 170 10.94 -12.61 -2.53
N CYS A 171 12.08 -13.28 -2.66
CA CYS A 171 12.58 -14.25 -1.70
C CYS A 171 13.58 -13.55 -0.77
N LYS A 172 13.35 -13.66 0.53
CA LYS A 172 14.31 -13.25 1.55
C LYS A 172 15.26 -14.44 1.74
N ASN A 173 16.49 -14.34 1.23
CA ASN A 173 17.57 -15.24 1.65
C ASN A 173 17.93 -14.94 3.11
#